data_AF-A0A0M2UXX4-F1
#
_entry.id   AF-A0A0M2UXX4-F1
#
_cell.length_a   1.000
_cell.length_b   1.000
_cell.length_c   1.000
_cell.angle_alpha   90.00
_cell.angle_beta   90.00
_cell.angle_gamma   90.00
#
_symmetry.space_group_name_H-M   'P 1'
#
loop_
_entity.id
_entity.type
_entity.pdbx_description
1 polymer ?
#
loop_
_entity_poly.entity_id
_entity_poly.type
_entity_poly.pdbx_seq_one_letter_code
_entity_poly.pdbx_strand_id
1 'polypeptide(L)'
;MRKRFEQQRKLRVISISEVKLPLKSRDELPPILRALQHIYVTQELNEEAAKDQVKRYLGLARCLSEKIDERMLAIYGRMLAINQAAVCGVKLDRLEYFHRMLKRHIELVERMVVRGEQIPVEEKVYSLFEPHTEWLHKGKANKRVELGHNILVASVNEVFS
;
A
#
# COMPACT_ATOMS: atom_id res chain seq x y z
N MET A 1 6.21 -16.83 6.37
CA MET A 1 5.37 -15.90 7.19
C MET A 1 6.09 -14.57 7.35
N ARG A 2 5.48 -13.44 6.93
CA ARG A 2 6.01 -12.10 7.25
C ARG A 2 5.86 -11.89 8.76
N LYS A 3 6.91 -11.50 9.48
CA LYS A 3 6.76 -11.05 10.86
C LYS A 3 5.98 -9.74 10.83
N ARG A 4 4.75 -9.76 11.31
CA ARG A 4 3.88 -8.59 11.37
C ARG A 4 4.37 -7.73 12.53
N PHE A 5 5.02 -6.61 12.20
CA PHE A 5 5.49 -5.58 13.14
C PHE A 5 6.35 -6.10 14.31
N GLU A 6 7.68 -5.99 14.19
CA GLU A 6 8.55 -6.14 15.37
C GLU A 6 8.48 -4.85 16.20
N GLN A 7 7.91 -4.97 17.41
CA GLN A 7 7.69 -3.86 18.32
C GLN A 7 9.02 -3.14 18.61
N GLN A 8 9.06 -1.83 18.32
CA GLN A 8 10.26 -1.03 18.47
C GLN A 8 10.57 -0.83 19.96
N ARG A 9 11.47 -1.65 20.51
CA ARG A 9 11.94 -1.54 21.90
C ARG A 9 12.88 -0.34 22.03
N LYS A 10 12.35 0.87 22.23
CA LYS A 10 13.15 1.95 22.83
C LYS A 10 13.38 1.62 24.31
N LEU A 11 14.60 1.82 24.81
CA LEU A 11 14.90 1.64 26.23
C LEU A 11 13.87 2.41 27.08
N ARG A 12 13.31 1.75 28.11
CA ARG A 12 12.29 2.24 29.06
C ARG A 12 10.84 2.37 28.57
N VAL A 13 10.46 1.79 27.43
CA VAL A 13 9.04 1.68 27.03
C VAL A 13 8.53 0.28 27.30
N ILE A 14 7.51 0.14 28.17
CA ILE A 14 6.79 -1.13 28.37
C ILE A 14 5.86 -1.41 27.19
N SER A 15 5.74 -2.67 26.78
CA SER A 15 4.84 -3.04 25.69
C SER A 15 3.39 -2.78 26.11
N ILE A 16 2.52 -2.41 25.15
CA ILE A 16 1.09 -2.17 25.44
C ILE A 16 0.46 -3.39 26.12
N SER A 17 0.90 -4.61 25.77
CA SER A 17 0.48 -5.86 26.40
C SER A 17 0.88 -5.99 27.87
N GLU A 18 1.95 -5.33 28.31
CA GLU A 18 2.50 -5.43 29.67
C GLU A 18 2.01 -4.30 30.60
N VAL A 19 1.24 -3.33 30.08
CA VAL A 19 0.71 -2.22 30.88
C VAL A 19 -0.29 -2.73 31.92
N LYS A 20 -0.02 -2.51 33.21
CA LYS A 20 -0.93 -2.87 34.31
C LYS A 20 -1.96 -1.75 34.53
N LEU A 21 -3.22 -2.01 34.18
CA LEU A 21 -4.32 -1.06 34.36
C LEU A 21 -5.09 -1.31 35.68
N PRO A 22 -5.31 -0.29 36.52
CA PRO A 22 -6.01 -0.44 37.79
C PRO A 22 -7.54 -0.55 37.60
N LEU A 23 -8.08 -1.77 37.57
CA LEU A 23 -9.53 -2.00 37.41
C LEU A 23 -10.39 -1.72 38.64
N LYS A 24 -9.76 -1.53 39.80
CA LYS A 24 -10.48 -1.17 41.03
C LYS A 24 -10.81 0.32 41.11
N SER A 25 -10.41 1.11 40.11
CA SER A 25 -10.79 2.53 40.06
C SER A 25 -12.28 2.66 39.78
N ARG A 26 -12.89 3.72 40.34
CA ARG A 26 -14.25 4.15 40.00
C ARG A 26 -14.33 4.87 38.66
N ASP A 27 -13.18 5.21 38.07
CA ASP A 27 -13.12 5.87 36.77
C ASP A 27 -13.52 4.92 35.63
N GLU A 28 -14.12 5.46 34.58
CA GLU A 28 -14.49 4.68 33.38
C GLU A 28 -13.28 4.37 32.48
N LEU A 29 -12.16 5.07 32.68
CA LEU A 29 -10.97 4.98 31.85
C LEU A 29 -10.25 3.61 31.92
N PRO A 30 -9.99 3.01 33.11
CA PRO A 30 -9.27 1.74 33.19
C PRO A 30 -9.98 0.54 32.54
N PRO A 31 -11.31 0.39 32.64
CA PRO A 31 -12.05 -0.59 31.84
C PRO A 31 -11.91 -0.39 30.33
N ILE A 32 -12.04 0.85 29.83
CA ILE A 32 -11.91 1.17 28.39
C ILE A 32 -10.50 0.85 27.90
N LEU A 33 -9.47 1.30 28.62
CA LEU A 33 -8.07 1.01 28.26
C LEU A 33 -7.77 -0.48 28.29
N ARG A 34 -8.43 -1.26 29.16
CA ARG A 34 -8.27 -2.71 29.20
C ARG A 34 -8.95 -3.39 28.02
N ALA A 35 -10.12 -2.93 27.60
CA ALA A 35 -10.77 -3.39 26.38
C ALA A 35 -9.89 -3.08 25.15
N LEU A 36 -9.34 -1.87 25.06
CA LEU A 36 -8.41 -1.49 23.98
C LEU A 36 -7.12 -2.32 24.01
N GLN A 37 -6.54 -2.55 25.18
CA GLN A 37 -5.39 -3.44 25.36
C GLN A 37 -5.72 -4.87 24.91
N HIS A 38 -6.91 -5.38 25.24
CA HIS A 38 -7.35 -6.69 24.81
C HIS A 38 -7.54 -6.77 23.29
N ILE A 39 -8.18 -5.78 22.65
CA ILE A 39 -8.31 -5.69 21.18
C ILE A 39 -6.91 -5.64 20.53
N TYR A 40 -5.96 -4.93 21.13
CA TYR A 40 -4.59 -4.81 20.61
C TYR A 40 -3.80 -6.13 20.71
N VAL A 41 -3.95 -6.87 21.81
CA VAL A 41 -3.23 -8.13 22.07
C VAL A 41 -3.86 -9.30 21.33
N THR A 42 -5.19 -9.33 21.19
CA THR A 42 -5.91 -10.40 20.52
C THR A 42 -5.79 -10.22 19.01
N GLN A 43 -4.89 -11.00 18.40
CA GLN A 43 -4.54 -10.91 16.98
C GLN A 43 -5.77 -11.03 16.05
N GLU A 44 -6.72 -11.90 16.38
CA GLU A 44 -7.94 -12.14 15.58
C GLU A 44 -8.88 -10.92 15.56
N LEU A 45 -9.10 -10.27 16.71
CA LEU A 45 -9.95 -9.07 16.81
C LEU A 45 -9.31 -7.88 16.10
N ASN A 46 -7.99 -7.74 16.21
CA ASN A 46 -7.23 -6.73 15.47
C ASN A 46 -7.29 -6.99 13.96
N GLU A 47 -7.20 -8.25 13.54
CA GLU A 47 -7.31 -8.65 12.14
C GLU A 47 -8.68 -8.34 11.54
N GLU A 48 -9.76 -8.62 12.25
CA GLU A 48 -11.11 -8.33 11.76
C GLU A 48 -11.37 -6.81 11.71
N ALA A 49 -11.00 -6.08 12.75
CA ALA A 49 -11.10 -4.62 12.76
C ALA A 49 -10.28 -3.96 11.63
N ALA A 50 -9.08 -4.48 11.36
CA ALA A 50 -8.25 -4.03 10.25
C ALA A 50 -8.86 -4.36 8.89
N LYS A 51 -9.43 -5.56 8.72
CA LYS A 51 -10.17 -5.94 7.50
C LYS A 51 -11.34 -5.00 7.24
N ASP A 52 -12.13 -4.69 8.26
CA ASP A 52 -13.26 -3.78 8.13
C ASP A 52 -12.84 -2.36 7.77
N GLN A 53 -11.75 -1.86 8.35
CA GLN A 53 -11.18 -0.58 7.96
C GLN A 53 -10.72 -0.59 6.49
N VAL A 54 -10.08 -1.67 6.05
CA VAL A 54 -9.65 -1.83 4.66
C VAL A 54 -10.85 -1.91 3.71
N LYS A 55 -11.92 -2.63 4.06
CA LYS A 55 -13.17 -2.66 3.27
C LYS A 55 -13.74 -1.25 3.08
N ARG A 56 -13.79 -0.43 4.14
CA ARG A 56 -14.24 0.97 4.06
C ARG A 56 -13.34 1.81 3.14
N TYR A 57 -12.02 1.68 3.28
CA TYR A 57 -11.06 2.37 2.44
C TYR A 57 -11.20 1.97 0.96
N LEU A 58 -11.37 0.67 0.67
CA LEU A 58 -11.64 0.19 -0.68
C LEU A 58 -12.95 0.74 -1.25
N GLY A 59 -13.99 0.90 -0.42
CA GLY A 59 -15.21 1.59 -0.82
C GLY A 59 -14.97 3.02 -1.30
N LEU A 60 -14.18 3.79 -0.55
CA LEU A 60 -13.79 5.15 -0.94
C LEU A 60 -12.96 5.16 -2.23
N ALA A 61 -12.02 4.23 -2.37
CA ALA A 61 -11.18 4.11 -3.56
C ALA A 61 -11.99 3.77 -4.82
N ARG A 62 -13.01 2.90 -4.71
CA ARG A 62 -13.93 2.58 -5.81
C ARG A 62 -14.76 3.79 -6.21
N CYS A 63 -15.34 4.51 -5.26
CA CYS A 63 -16.07 5.75 -5.53
C CYS A 63 -15.17 6.81 -6.21
N LEU A 64 -13.90 6.92 -5.79
CA LEU A 64 -12.94 7.79 -6.47
C LEU A 64 -12.68 7.32 -7.91
N SER A 65 -12.50 6.02 -8.13
CA SER A 65 -12.31 5.45 -9.47
C SER A 65 -13.49 5.77 -10.39
N GLU A 66 -14.72 5.61 -9.92
CA GLU A 66 -15.95 5.92 -10.67
C GLU A 66 -16.00 7.40 -11.08
N LYS A 67 -15.70 8.31 -10.14
CA LYS A 67 -15.63 9.76 -10.44
C LYS A 67 -14.56 10.09 -11.48
N ILE A 68 -13.45 9.35 -11.51
CA ILE A 68 -12.42 9.51 -12.54
C ILE A 68 -12.95 8.99 -13.89
N ASP A 69 -13.59 7.81 -13.92
CA ASP A 69 -14.20 7.24 -15.14
C ASP A 69 -15.21 8.23 -15.77
N GLU A 70 -16.12 8.78 -14.97
CA GLU A 70 -17.10 9.79 -15.43
C GLU A 70 -16.44 11.04 -16.02
N ARG A 71 -15.42 11.56 -15.34
CA ARG A 71 -14.69 12.76 -15.80
C ARG A 71 -13.90 12.48 -17.07
N MET A 72 -13.28 11.32 -17.18
CA MET A 72 -12.55 10.89 -18.38
C MET A 72 -13.50 10.81 -19.57
N LEU A 73 -14.66 10.15 -19.42
CA LEU A 73 -15.68 10.08 -20.46
C LEU A 73 -16.12 11.48 -20.93
N ALA A 74 -16.37 12.39 -19.98
CA ALA A 74 -16.74 13.77 -20.28
C ALA A 74 -15.62 14.52 -21.04
N ILE A 75 -14.34 14.25 -20.72
CA ILE A 75 -13.20 14.84 -21.44
C ILE A 75 -13.13 14.29 -22.87
N TYR A 76 -13.21 12.96 -23.07
CA TYR A 76 -13.19 12.38 -24.41
C TYR A 76 -14.35 12.87 -25.28
N GLY A 77 -15.56 12.97 -24.71
CA GLY A 77 -16.72 13.51 -25.41
C GLY A 77 -16.51 14.94 -25.91
N ARG A 78 -15.92 15.82 -25.09
CA ARG A 78 -15.55 17.18 -25.51
C ARG A 78 -14.44 17.19 -26.55
N MET A 79 -13.45 16.30 -26.41
CA MET A 79 -12.30 16.23 -27.32
C MET A 79 -12.72 15.82 -28.74
N LEU A 80 -13.66 14.87 -28.84
CA LEU A 80 -14.27 14.47 -30.12
C LEU A 80 -15.02 15.62 -30.80
N ALA A 81 -15.70 16.47 -30.01
CA ALA A 81 -16.47 17.60 -30.53
C ALA A 81 -15.58 18.76 -31.06
N ILE A 82 -14.38 18.95 -30.51
CA ILE A 82 -13.52 20.12 -30.80
C ILE A 82 -12.39 19.79 -31.80
N ASN A 83 -12.23 18.51 -32.19
CA ASN A 83 -11.20 18.03 -33.13
C ASN A 83 -9.74 18.41 -32.72
N GLN A 84 -9.49 18.53 -31.41
CA GLN A 84 -8.18 18.87 -30.82
C GLN A 84 -7.52 17.64 -30.19
N ALA A 85 -7.29 16.60 -30.99
CA ALA A 85 -6.72 15.35 -30.51
C ALA A 85 -5.27 15.50 -29.97
N ALA A 86 -4.50 16.47 -30.48
CA ALA A 86 -3.05 16.51 -30.29
C ALA A 86 -2.56 17.15 -28.96
N VAL A 87 -3.30 18.10 -28.36
CA VAL A 87 -2.80 18.88 -27.20
C VAL A 87 -3.10 18.22 -25.85
N CYS A 88 -4.12 17.34 -25.79
CA CYS A 88 -4.53 16.67 -24.55
C CYS A 88 -3.94 15.26 -24.35
N GLY A 89 -3.35 14.63 -25.38
CA GLY A 89 -2.92 13.22 -25.33
C GLY A 89 -2.02 12.87 -24.15
N VAL A 90 -0.88 13.58 -23.98
CA VAL A 90 0.15 13.21 -22.98
C VAL A 90 -0.35 13.29 -21.53
N LYS A 91 -1.20 14.27 -21.19
CA LYS A 91 -1.77 14.38 -19.83
C LYS A 91 -2.84 13.32 -19.59
N LEU A 92 -3.61 12.96 -20.62
CA LEU A 92 -4.61 11.91 -20.55
C LEU A 92 -3.97 10.54 -20.41
N ASP A 93 -2.94 10.23 -21.19
CA ASP A 93 -2.19 8.96 -21.08
C ASP A 93 -1.68 8.73 -19.64
N ARG A 94 -1.14 9.78 -19.02
CA ARG A 94 -0.66 9.72 -17.64
C ARG A 94 -1.79 9.52 -16.64
N LEU A 95 -2.93 10.17 -16.85
CA LEU A 95 -4.11 10.01 -16.00
C LEU A 95 -4.71 8.61 -16.14
N GLU A 96 -4.84 8.10 -17.36
CA GLU A 96 -5.27 6.72 -17.66
C GLU A 96 -4.35 5.70 -16.98
N TYR A 97 -3.04 5.91 -17.07
CA TYR A 97 -2.05 5.05 -16.41
C TYR A 97 -2.28 4.99 -14.90
N PHE A 98 -2.38 6.14 -14.21
CA PHE A 98 -2.58 6.16 -12.76
C PHE A 98 -3.96 5.64 -12.34
N HIS A 99 -4.98 5.87 -13.15
CA HIS A 99 -6.32 5.33 -12.92
C HIS A 99 -6.34 3.81 -13.04
N ARG A 100 -5.67 3.26 -14.06
CA ARG A 100 -5.46 1.81 -14.19
C ARG A 100 -4.68 1.24 -12.99
N MET A 101 -3.66 1.95 -12.50
CA MET A 101 -2.94 1.54 -11.30
C MET A 101 -3.78 1.59 -10.03
N LEU A 102 -4.68 2.58 -9.89
CA LEU A 102 -5.66 2.64 -8.80
C LEU A 102 -6.56 1.40 -8.82
N LYS A 103 -7.15 1.07 -9.98
CA LYS A 103 -7.99 -0.13 -10.16
C LYS A 103 -7.23 -1.40 -9.78
N ARG A 104 -5.99 -1.55 -10.24
CA ARG A 104 -5.11 -2.67 -9.88
C ARG A 104 -4.84 -2.77 -8.38
N HIS A 105 -4.58 -1.65 -7.69
CA HIS A 105 -4.34 -1.68 -6.25
C HIS A 105 -5.59 -1.99 -5.44
N ILE A 106 -6.76 -1.52 -5.87
CA ILE A 106 -8.04 -1.93 -5.27
C ILE A 106 -8.17 -3.46 -5.31
N GLU A 107 -7.92 -4.05 -6.48
CA GLU A 107 -7.98 -5.51 -6.67
C GLU A 107 -6.96 -6.27 -5.81
N LEU A 108 -5.68 -5.86 -5.84
CA LEU A 108 -4.61 -6.53 -5.08
C LEU A 108 -4.84 -6.47 -3.57
N VAL A 109 -5.29 -5.32 -3.05
CA VAL A 109 -5.56 -5.15 -1.62
C VAL A 109 -6.80 -5.96 -1.20
N GLU A 110 -7.84 -6.00 -2.04
CA GLU A 110 -9.02 -6.84 -1.79
C GLU A 110 -8.63 -8.33 -1.71
N ARG A 111 -7.91 -8.83 -2.72
CA ARG A 111 -7.43 -10.22 -2.77
C ARG A 111 -6.56 -10.55 -1.55
N MET A 112 -5.58 -9.71 -1.24
CA MET A 112 -4.62 -9.99 -0.16
C MET A 112 -5.24 -9.87 1.24
N VAL A 113 -5.99 -8.81 1.52
CA VAL A 113 -6.41 -8.47 2.89
C VAL A 113 -7.82 -8.99 3.19
N VAL A 114 -8.74 -8.88 2.24
CA VAL A 114 -10.14 -9.27 2.44
C VAL A 114 -10.32 -10.76 2.16
N ARG A 115 -9.77 -11.25 1.04
CA ARG A 115 -9.89 -12.66 0.63
C ARG A 115 -8.80 -13.57 1.19
N GLY A 116 -7.71 -12.99 1.70
CA GLY A 116 -6.58 -13.75 2.26
C GLY A 116 -5.72 -14.47 1.21
N GLU A 117 -5.83 -14.09 -0.07
CA GLU A 117 -5.08 -14.69 -1.17
C GLU A 117 -3.60 -14.30 -1.11
N GLN A 118 -2.72 -15.22 -1.52
CA GLN A 118 -1.31 -14.89 -1.73
C GLN A 118 -1.11 -14.34 -3.14
N ILE A 119 -0.63 -13.10 -3.24
CA ILE A 119 -0.30 -12.47 -4.53
C ILE A 119 1.04 -13.00 -5.05
N PRO A 120 1.10 -13.53 -6.30
CA PRO A 120 2.33 -13.92 -6.97
C PRO A 120 3.34 -12.78 -7.05
N VAL A 121 4.63 -13.07 -7.22
CA VAL A 121 5.69 -12.03 -7.16
C VAL A 121 5.57 -11.08 -8.35
N GLU A 122 5.29 -11.61 -9.52
CA GLU A 122 5.07 -10.95 -10.80
C GLU A 122 3.88 -9.98 -10.79
N GLU A 123 2.90 -10.22 -9.93
CA GLU A 123 1.73 -9.35 -9.79
C GLU A 123 1.99 -8.18 -8.84
N LYS A 124 3.04 -8.24 -8.01
CA LYS A 124 3.34 -7.20 -7.02
C LYS A 124 3.84 -5.93 -7.70
N VAL A 125 3.30 -4.81 -7.24
CA VAL A 125 3.72 -3.48 -7.64
C VAL A 125 4.44 -2.83 -6.46
N TYR A 126 5.69 -2.41 -6.65
CA TYR A 126 6.51 -1.80 -5.60
C TYR A 126 6.60 -0.28 -5.73
N SER A 127 6.38 0.26 -6.93
CA SER A 127 6.30 1.71 -7.18
C SER A 127 5.24 2.00 -8.25
N LEU A 128 4.40 3.00 -7.99
CA LEU A 128 3.41 3.51 -8.95
C LEU A 128 4.05 4.38 -10.03
N PHE A 129 5.16 5.03 -9.72
CA PHE A 129 5.84 5.95 -10.61
C PHE A 129 6.90 5.24 -11.46
N GLU A 130 7.41 4.12 -10.97
CA GLU A 130 8.47 3.34 -11.59
C GLU A 130 8.04 1.86 -11.60
N PRO A 131 7.26 1.41 -12.60
CA PRO A 131 6.70 0.03 -12.63
C PRO A 131 7.74 -1.09 -12.59
N HIS A 132 8.96 -0.75 -12.99
CA HIS A 132 10.10 -1.63 -13.08
C HIS A 132 10.86 -1.74 -11.75
N THR A 133 10.47 -1.00 -10.69
CA THR A 133 11.11 -1.08 -9.37
C THR A 133 10.99 -2.49 -8.82
N GLU A 134 12.13 -3.07 -8.47
CA GLU A 134 12.26 -4.39 -7.88
C GLU A 134 12.50 -4.29 -6.36
N TRP A 135 12.15 -5.37 -5.67
CA TRP A 135 12.45 -5.55 -4.25
C TRP A 135 13.77 -6.30 -4.09
N LEU A 136 14.84 -5.56 -3.77
CA LEU A 136 16.21 -6.07 -3.75
C LEU A 136 16.62 -6.49 -2.33
N HIS A 137 17.20 -7.68 -2.20
CA HIS A 137 17.78 -8.18 -0.95
C HIS A 137 19.31 -8.09 -1.00
N LYS A 138 19.93 -7.22 -0.20
CA LYS A 138 21.40 -7.18 -0.09
C LYS A 138 21.92 -8.15 0.97
N GLY A 139 22.93 -8.94 0.60
CA GLY A 139 23.55 -9.94 1.47
C GLY A 139 24.75 -9.44 2.29
N LYS A 140 24.54 -9.18 3.58
CA LYS A 140 25.33 -9.58 4.78
C LYS A 140 25.11 -8.62 5.97
N ALA A 141 25.13 -9.21 7.17
CA ALA A 141 25.00 -8.65 8.53
C ALA A 141 23.77 -7.79 8.93
N ASN A 142 22.94 -7.27 8.01
CA ASN A 142 21.80 -6.43 8.45
C ASN A 142 20.54 -6.42 7.55
N LYS A 143 20.29 -7.50 6.78
CA LYS A 143 19.07 -7.72 5.95
C LYS A 143 18.42 -6.43 5.41
N ARG A 144 19.19 -5.57 4.75
CA ARG A 144 18.65 -4.34 4.17
C ARG A 144 17.93 -4.70 2.88
N VAL A 145 16.65 -4.34 2.85
CA VAL A 145 15.86 -4.31 1.64
C VAL A 145 16.02 -2.94 1.00
N GLU A 146 16.21 -2.92 -0.31
CA GLU A 146 16.21 -1.71 -1.12
C GLU A 146 15.13 -1.82 -2.21
N LEU A 147 14.53 -0.69 -2.56
CA LEU A 147 13.63 -0.54 -3.70
C LEU A 147 14.40 0.17 -4.81
N GLY A 148 14.50 -0.43 -5.98
CA GLY A 148 15.21 0.18 -7.11
C GLY A 148 15.33 -0.75 -8.30
N HIS A 149 16.29 -0.48 -9.17
CA HIS A 149 16.54 -1.27 -10.38
C HIS A 149 17.91 -1.92 -10.31
N ASN A 150 18.00 -3.19 -10.73
CA ASN A 150 19.29 -3.81 -10.99
C ASN A 150 19.83 -3.30 -12.32
N ILE A 151 20.86 -2.46 -12.28
CA ILE A 151 21.53 -1.95 -13.47
C ILE A 151 22.93 -2.56 -13.54
N LEU A 152 23.25 -3.21 -14.66
CA LEU A 152 24.62 -3.63 -14.97
C LEU A 152 25.31 -2.49 -15.73
N VAL A 153 26.38 -1.94 -15.14
CA VAL A 153 27.25 -0.98 -15.82
C VAL A 153 28.48 -1.72 -16.31
N ALA A 154 28.72 -1.72 -17.63
CA ALA A 154 29.89 -2.29 -18.24
C ALA A 154 30.54 -1.25 -19.18
N SER A 155 31.87 -1.15 -19.13
CA SER A 155 32.66 -0.33 -20.04
C SER A 155 33.36 -1.23 -21.04
N VAL A 156 33.28 -0.90 -22.33
CA VAL A 156 34.04 -1.58 -23.39
C VAL A 156 35.26 -0.72 -23.72
N ASN A 157 36.46 -1.30 -23.66
CA ASN A 157 37.66 -0.63 -24.15
C ASN A 157 37.77 -0.86 -25.65
N GLU A 158 37.27 0.07 -26.45
CA GLU A 158 37.55 0.11 -27.88
C GLU A 158 38.93 0.77 -28.08
N VAL A 159 39.92 -0.03 -28.47
CA VAL A 159 41.18 0.47 -29.00
C VAL A 159 40.95 0.73 -30.48
N PHE A 160 40.81 2.00 -30.86
CA PHE A 160 40.82 2.39 -32.27
C PHE A 160 42.26 2.19 -32.80
N SER A 161 42.46 1.09 -33.53
CA SER A 161 43.66 0.82 -34.34
C SER A 161 43.69 1.64 -35.62
#